data_AF-A0A4Y4B605-F1
#
_entry.id   AF-A0A4Y4B605-F1
#
_cell.length_a   1.000
_cell.length_b   1.000
_cell.length_c   1.000
_cell.angle_alpha   90.00
_cell.angle_beta   90.00
_cell.angle_gamma   90.00
#
_symmetry.space_group_name_H-M   'P 1'
#
loop_
_entity.id
_entity.type
_entity.pdbx_description
1 polymer ?
#
loop_
_entity_poly.entity_id
_entity_poly.type
_entity_poly.pdbx_seq_one_letter_code
_entity_poly.pdbx_strand_id
1 'polypeptide(L)' 'MRLVDRVIPSSPELLDESTGLTAAEVEYAVRVEGAMTVDDVLDRRTRVGLVDADRERCRGAVETLVARTVADLV' A
#
# COMPACT_ATOMS: atom_id res chain seq x y z
N MET A 1 -0.88 15.66 12.14
CA MET A 1 -1.90 14.71 12.65
C MET A 1 -1.83 13.44 11.83
N ARG A 2 -1.27 12.36 12.37
CA ARG A 2 -1.33 11.02 11.77
C ARG A 2 -2.61 10.38 12.32
N LEU A 3 -3.67 10.22 11.52
CA LEU A 3 -4.81 9.41 11.98
C LEU A 3 -4.27 8.00 12.22
N VAL A 4 -4.23 7.62 13.50
CA VAL A 4 -3.80 6.34 14.10
C VAL A 4 -2.48 5.75 13.57
N ASP A 5 -1.52 5.54 14.47
CA ASP A 5 -0.38 4.68 14.18
C ASP A 5 -0.88 3.25 14.01
N ARG A 6 -0.95 2.78 12.76
CA ARG A 6 -1.18 1.37 12.47
C ARG A 6 0.06 0.61 12.91
N VAL A 7 -0.11 -0.42 13.72
CA VAL A 7 0.97 -1.35 14.06
C VAL A 7 1.10 -2.35 12.91
N ILE A 8 1.82 -1.94 11.88
CA ILE A 8 2.19 -2.78 10.74
C ILE A 8 3.59 -3.31 11.04
N PRO A 9 3.84 -4.63 10.90
CA PRO A 9 5.19 -5.17 11.02
C PRO A 9 6.13 -4.38 10.09
N SER A 10 7.28 -3.90 10.61
CA SER A 10 8.19 -3.14 9.76
C SER A 10 8.76 -4.05 8.67
N SER A 11 8.58 -3.68 7.40
CA SER A 11 9.37 -4.23 6.30
C SER A 11 10.52 -3.27 5.98
N PRO A 12 11.74 -3.76 5.73
CA PRO A 12 12.83 -2.94 5.22
C PRO A 12 12.65 -2.54 3.75
N GLU A 13 11.69 -3.15 3.03
CA GLU A 13 11.45 -2.88 1.62
C GLU A 13 10.56 -1.63 1.43
N LEU A 14 11.21 -0.49 1.25
CA LEU A 14 10.59 0.75 0.79
C LEU A 14 10.25 0.64 -0.70
N LEU A 15 9.01 0.99 -1.04
CA LEU A 15 8.53 1.07 -2.43
C LEU A 15 8.78 2.45 -3.03
N ASP A 16 8.70 3.50 -2.20
CA ASP A 16 8.96 4.86 -2.63
C ASP A 16 9.42 5.72 -1.44
N GLU A 17 10.53 6.43 -1.63
CA GLU A 17 11.16 7.24 -0.58
C GLU A 17 10.32 8.47 -0.21
N SER A 18 9.58 9.04 -1.17
CA SER A 18 8.86 10.29 -0.98
C SER A 18 7.59 10.13 -0.14
N THR A 19 6.90 9.00 -0.32
CA THR A 19 5.70 8.62 0.41
C THR A 19 6.01 7.81 1.66
N GLY A 20 7.20 7.19 1.71
CA GLY A 20 7.58 6.23 2.74
C GLY A 20 6.79 4.93 2.68
N LEU A 21 6.07 4.68 1.58
CA LEU A 21 5.26 3.48 1.42
C LEU A 21 6.14 2.23 1.39
N THR A 22 5.76 1.23 2.16
CA THR A 22 6.49 -0.06 2.23
C THR A 22 5.68 -1.21 1.65
N ALA A 23 6.37 -2.30 1.27
CA ALA A 23 5.71 -3.53 0.85
C ALA A 23 4.79 -4.10 1.94
N ALA A 24 5.20 -4.03 3.21
CA ALA A 24 4.38 -4.51 4.33
C ALA A 24 3.07 -3.74 4.48
N GLU A 25 3.05 -2.42 4.21
CA GLU A 25 1.81 -1.64 4.25
C GLU A 25 0.83 -2.09 3.16
N VAL A 26 1.31 -2.41 1.96
CA VAL A 26 0.48 -2.94 0.87
C VAL A 26 -0.05 -4.33 1.22
N GLU A 27 0.82 -5.23 1.68
CA GLU A 27 0.41 -6.59 2.06
C GLU A 27 -0.58 -6.60 3.22
N TYR A 28 -0.38 -5.72 4.21
CA TYR A 28 -1.29 -5.57 5.34
C TYR A 28 -2.65 -5.04 4.89
N ALA A 29 -2.66 -4.02 4.00
CA ALA A 29 -3.90 -3.48 3.44
C ALA A 29 -4.72 -4.59 2.75
N VAL A 30 -4.07 -5.52 2.04
CA VAL A 30 -4.72 -6.68 1.41
C VAL A 30 -5.15 -7.71 2.45
N ARG A 31 -4.21 -8.29 3.21
CA ARG A 31 -4.45 -9.47 4.07
C ARG A 31 -5.30 -9.17 5.30
N VAL A 32 -5.19 -7.98 5.86
CA VAL A 32 -5.81 -7.62 7.15
C VAL A 32 -6.97 -6.65 6.96
N GLU A 33 -6.84 -5.70 6.04
CA GLU A 33 -7.88 -4.70 5.82
C GLU A 33 -8.79 -5.04 4.62
N GLY A 34 -8.48 -6.06 3.82
CA GLY A 34 -9.29 -6.52 2.70
C GLY A 34 -9.29 -5.58 1.48
N ALA A 35 -8.19 -4.88 1.23
CA ALA A 35 -7.98 -4.15 -0.02
C ALA A 35 -7.84 -5.15 -1.18
N MET A 36 -8.75 -5.10 -2.13
CA MET A 36 -8.79 -6.05 -3.27
C MET A 36 -8.29 -5.43 -4.57
N THR A 37 -8.03 -4.13 -4.57
CA THR A 37 -7.58 -3.38 -5.75
C THR A 37 -6.46 -2.40 -5.41
N VAL A 38 -5.72 -1.96 -6.43
CA VAL A 38 -4.69 -0.91 -6.31
C VAL A 38 -5.29 0.39 -5.78
N ASP A 39 -6.48 0.75 -6.23
CA ASP A 39 -7.18 1.97 -5.80
C ASP A 39 -7.59 1.89 -4.32
N ASP A 40 -7.93 0.69 -3.84
CA ASP A 40 -8.22 0.48 -2.41
C ASP A 40 -6.99 0.82 -1.57
N VAL A 41 -5.80 0.39 -2.01
CA VAL A 41 -4.53 0.65 -1.33
C VAL A 41 -4.16 2.13 -1.43
N LEU A 42 -4.07 2.68 -2.64
CA LEU A 42 -3.55 4.03 -2.86
C LEU A 42 -4.48 5.13 -2.34
N ASP A 43 -5.79 4.97 -2.49
CA ASP A 43 -6.74 6.08 -2.23
C ASP A 43 -7.50 5.94 -0.91
N ARG A 44 -7.64 4.72 -0.38
CA ARG A 44 -8.49 4.46 0.80
C ARG A 44 -7.71 3.97 2.01
N ARG A 45 -6.67 3.16 1.80
CA ARG A 45 -5.86 2.59 2.90
C ARG A 45 -4.54 3.29 3.10
N THR A 46 -4.07 4.05 2.13
CA THR A 46 -2.93 4.95 2.29
C THR A 46 -3.35 6.38 1.97
N ARG A 47 -2.44 7.33 2.20
CA ARG A 47 -2.64 8.74 1.81
C ARG A 47 -1.95 9.08 0.49
N VAL A 48 -1.35 8.10 -0.17
CA VAL A 48 -0.55 8.29 -1.40
C VAL A 48 -1.42 8.88 -2.51
N GLY A 49 -2.67 8.43 -2.62
CA GLY A 49 -3.65 8.93 -3.57
C GLY A 49 -4.05 10.41 -3.43
N LEU A 50 -3.65 11.09 -2.35
CA LEU A 50 -3.95 12.51 -2.15
C LEU A 50 -3.06 13.43 -3.00
N VAL A 51 -1.95 12.92 -3.55
CA VAL A 51 -1.03 13.63 -4.42
C VAL A 51 -0.87 12.83 -5.70
N ASP A 52 -1.37 13.35 -6.82
CA ASP A 52 -1.39 12.63 -8.10
C ASP A 52 -0.01 12.13 -8.55
N ALA A 53 1.03 12.93 -8.34
CA ALA A 53 2.39 12.56 -8.68
C ALA A 53 2.91 11.37 -7.85
N ASP A 54 2.51 11.28 -6.59
CA ASP A 54 2.91 10.20 -5.67
C ASP A 54 2.15 8.92 -6.01
N ARG A 55 0.84 9.05 -6.27
CA ARG A 55 -0.01 7.98 -6.77
C ARG A 55 0.56 7.34 -8.03
N GLU A 56 0.93 8.16 -9.01
CA GLU A 56 1.47 7.66 -10.27
C GLU A 56 2.83 6.95 -10.08
N ARG A 57 3.72 7.50 -9.25
CA ARG A 57 5.01 6.85 -8.93
C ARG A 57 4.82 5.49 -8.26
N CYS A 58 3.90 5.38 -7.31
CA CYS A 58 3.68 4.15 -6.55
C CYS A 58 2.85 3.10 -7.30
N ARG A 59 2.08 3.50 -8.34
CA ARG A 59 1.06 2.65 -8.98
C ARG A 59 1.59 1.28 -9.40
N GLY A 60 2.66 1.22 -10.17
CA GLY A 60 3.17 -0.05 -10.72
C GLY A 60 3.68 -1.02 -9.65
N ALA A 61 4.35 -0.51 -8.61
CA ALA A 61 4.82 -1.32 -7.50
C ALA A 61 3.66 -1.88 -6.68
N VAL A 62 2.66 -1.04 -6.39
CA VAL A 62 1.44 -1.46 -5.67
C VAL A 62 0.62 -2.46 -6.48
N GLU A 63 0.51 -2.28 -7.80
CA GLU A 63 -0.18 -3.23 -8.69
C GLU A 63 0.43 -4.62 -8.63
N THR A 64 1.75 -4.72 -8.70
CA THR A 64 2.47 -5.99 -8.59
C THR A 64 2.22 -6.67 -7.26
N LEU A 65 2.30 -5.92 -6.16
CA LEU A 65 2.12 -6.45 -4.80
C LEU A 65 0.68 -6.85 -4.52
N VAL A 66 -0.30 -6.04 -4.93
CA VAL A 66 -1.72 -6.37 -4.78
C VAL A 66 -2.04 -7.65 -5.56
N ALA A 67 -1.62 -7.75 -6.82
CA ALA A 67 -1.87 -8.94 -7.64
C ALA A 67 -1.28 -10.20 -7.00
N ARG A 68 -0.01 -10.15 -6.56
CA ARG A 68 0.64 -11.26 -5.84
C ARG A 68 -0.11 -11.62 -4.57
N THR A 69 -0.37 -10.64 -3.72
CA THR A 69 -0.92 -10.90 -2.38
C THR A 69 -2.36 -11.41 -2.45
N VAL A 70 -3.16 -10.91 -3.39
CA VAL A 70 -4.52 -11.42 -3.63
C VAL A 70 -4.48 -12.85 -4.17
N ALA A 71 -3.54 -13.18 -5.05
CA ALA A 71 -3.37 -14.55 -5.55
C ALA A 71 -2.96 -15.53 -4.42
N ASP A 72 -2.25 -15.07 -3.39
CA ASP A 72 -1.89 -15.90 -2.23
C ASP A 72 -3.06 -16.17 -1.27
N LEU A 73 -4.20 -15.48 -1.42
CA LEU A 73 -5.38 -15.65 -0.55
C LEU A 73 -6.34 -16.75 -1.03
N VAL A 74 -6.14 -17.29 -2.24
CA VAL A 74 -6.98 -18.32 -2.88
C VAL A 74 -6.22 -19.63 -3.02
#